data_AF-W1YS40-F1
#
_entry.id   AF-W1YS40-F1
#
_cell.length_a   1.000
_cell.length_b   1.000
_cell.length_c   1.000
_cell.angle_alpha   90.00
_cell.angle_beta   90.00
_cell.angle_gamma   90.00
#
_symmetry.space_group_name_H-M   'P 1'
#
loop_
_entity.id
_entity.type
_entity.pdbx_description
1 polymer ?
#
loop_
_entity_poly.entity_id
_entity_poly.type
_entity_poly.pdbx_seq_one_letter_code
_entity_poly.pdbx_strand_id
1 'polypeptide(L)'
;IAEGFIAINDAIYERIAAGTIKKGDVLSVAQLAAIMGAKQTSNLIPLCHPLALTKVEVHCSLVDGESPACTDENHNKAVKVRAIVKTTG
;
A
#
# COMPACT_ATOMS: atom_id res chain seq x y z
N ILE A 1 7.59 -3.50 -11.01
CA ILE A 1 7.61 -3.25 -9.54
C ILE A 1 7.17 -1.81 -9.37
N ALA A 2 6.26 -1.53 -8.43
CA ALA A 2 5.81 -0.18 -8.10
C ALA A 2 5.91 0.03 -6.59
N GLU A 3 6.21 1.25 -6.17
CA GLU A 3 6.29 1.64 -4.76
C GLU A 3 5.52 2.94 -4.53
N GLY A 4 4.93 3.07 -3.35
CA GLY A 4 4.22 4.26 -2.90
C GLY A 4 4.40 4.47 -1.40
N PHE A 5 4.26 5.73 -0.98
CA PHE A 5 4.41 6.12 0.42
C PHE A 5 3.19 6.92 0.85
N ILE A 6 2.73 6.67 2.08
CA ILE A 6 1.62 7.41 2.70
C ILE A 6 2.16 8.04 3.97
N ALA A 7 2.15 9.37 4.03
CA ALA A 7 2.57 10.12 5.21
C ALA A 7 1.51 9.97 6.32
N ILE A 8 1.97 9.69 7.54
CA ILE A 8 1.13 9.52 8.72
C ILE A 8 1.79 10.17 9.94
N ASN A 9 0.98 10.46 10.95
CA ASN A 9 1.48 10.98 12.22
C ASN A 9 1.91 9.86 13.18
N ASP A 10 2.66 10.24 14.23
CA ASP A 10 3.13 9.31 15.27
C ASP A 10 1.96 8.58 15.98
N ALA A 11 0.87 9.30 16.28
CA ALA A 11 -0.28 8.71 16.95
C ALA A 11 -0.95 7.59 16.13
N ILE A 12 -0.98 7.69 14.81
CA ILE A 12 -1.48 6.63 13.92
C ILE A 12 -0.45 5.51 13.81
N TYR A 13 0.83 5.84 13.69
CA TYR A 13 1.92 4.86 13.64
C TYR A 13 1.86 3.90 14.84
N GLU A 14 1.77 4.44 16.05
CA GLU A 14 1.65 3.65 17.28
C GLU A 14 0.39 2.79 17.31
N ARG A 15 -0.75 3.32 16.84
CA ARG A 15 -2.01 2.56 16.79
C ARG A 15 -1.97 1.42 15.78
N ILE A 16 -1.32 1.62 14.63
CA ILE A 16 -1.11 0.57 13.63
C ILE A 16 -0.18 -0.50 14.21
N ALA A 17 0.94 -0.10 14.82
CA ALA A 17 1.90 -1.00 15.43
C ALA A 17 1.30 -1.80 16.59
N ALA A 18 0.44 -1.17 17.40
CA ALA A 18 -0.25 -1.81 18.51
C ALA A 18 -1.49 -2.62 18.09
N GLY A 19 -1.91 -2.57 16.82
CA GLY A 19 -3.12 -3.24 16.33
C GLY A 19 -4.43 -2.72 16.96
N THR A 20 -4.42 -1.53 17.56
CA THR A 20 -5.56 -0.98 18.34
C THR A 20 -6.52 -0.12 17.50
N ILE A 21 -6.42 -0.19 16.17
CA ILE A 21 -7.30 0.56 15.29
C ILE A 21 -8.72 0.00 15.33
N LYS A 22 -9.69 0.89 15.58
CA LYS A 22 -11.13 0.57 15.62
C LYS A 22 -11.66 -0.16 14.37
N LYS A 23 -11.01 0.05 13.21
CA LYS A 23 -11.36 -0.57 11.93
C LYS A 23 -10.73 -1.95 11.70
N GLY A 24 -9.92 -2.46 12.64
CA GLY A 24 -9.17 -3.70 12.50
C GLY A 24 -7.78 -3.51 11.88
N ASP A 25 -7.19 -4.61 11.41
CA ASP A 25 -5.85 -4.63 10.81
C ASP A 25 -5.84 -3.94 9.44
N VAL A 26 -5.40 -2.68 9.46
CA VAL A 26 -5.33 -1.83 8.26
C VAL A 26 -4.28 -2.29 7.25
N LEU A 27 -3.20 -2.95 7.68
CA LEU A 27 -2.12 -3.37 6.78
C LEU A 27 -2.56 -4.59 5.96
N SER A 28 -3.19 -5.56 6.61
CA SER A 28 -3.75 -6.73 5.92
C SER A 28 -4.89 -6.35 4.97
N VAL A 29 -5.78 -5.46 5.41
CA VAL A 29 -6.87 -4.96 4.55
C VAL A 29 -6.30 -4.19 3.35
N ALA A 30 -5.26 -3.37 3.54
CA ALA A 30 -4.61 -2.66 2.44
C ALA A 30 -3.95 -3.61 1.43
N GLN A 31 -3.29 -4.68 1.90
CA GLN A 31 -2.72 -5.70 1.01
C GLN A 31 -3.79 -6.38 0.17
N LEU A 32 -4.90 -6.81 0.79
CA LEU A 32 -6.01 -7.44 0.08
C LEU A 32 -6.62 -6.49 -0.96
N ALA A 33 -6.89 -5.24 -0.56
CA ALA A 33 -7.44 -4.23 -1.45
C ALA A 33 -6.52 -3.95 -2.65
N ALA A 34 -5.21 -3.88 -2.44
CA ALA A 34 -4.23 -3.70 -3.51
C ALA A 34 -4.19 -4.89 -4.48
N ILE A 35 -4.27 -6.13 -3.99
CA ILE A 35 -4.33 -7.32 -4.84
C ILE A 35 -5.61 -7.32 -5.69
N MET A 36 -6.75 -6.97 -5.08
CA MET A 36 -8.02 -6.85 -5.79
C MET A 36 -7.97 -5.74 -6.85
N GLY A 37 -7.44 -4.57 -6.48
CA GLY A 37 -7.26 -3.44 -7.39
C GLY A 37 -6.38 -3.80 -8.59
N ALA A 38 -5.26 -4.50 -8.38
CA ALA A 38 -4.37 -4.94 -9.45
C ALA A 38 -5.09 -5.82 -10.48
N LYS A 39 -5.97 -6.73 -10.05
CA LYS A 39 -6.76 -7.58 -10.95
C LYS A 39 -7.88 -6.83 -11.68
N GLN A 40 -8.35 -5.71 -11.11
CA GLN A 40 -9.39 -4.87 -11.67
C GLN A 40 -8.85 -3.73 -12.55
N THR A 41 -7.54 -3.69 -12.83
CA THR A 41 -6.90 -2.59 -13.56
C THR A 41 -7.56 -2.31 -14.91
N SER A 42 -7.92 -3.35 -15.69
CA SER A 42 -8.60 -3.17 -16.99
C SER A 42 -10.02 -2.61 -16.88
N ASN A 43 -10.68 -2.78 -15.74
CA ASN A 43 -12.00 -2.22 -15.48
C ASN A 43 -11.90 -0.76 -14.97
N LEU A 44 -10.81 -0.43 -14.28
CA LEU A 44 -10.58 0.89 -13.69
C LEU A 44 -9.94 1.89 -14.66
N ILE A 45 -9.07 1.44 -15.56
CA ILE A 45 -8.34 2.31 -16.50
C ILE A 45 -8.86 2.09 -17.93
N PRO A 46 -9.49 3.11 -18.56
CA PRO A 46 -10.23 2.96 -19.83
C PRO A 46 -9.46 2.37 -21.01
N LEU A 47 -8.14 2.53 -21.06
CA LEU A 47 -7.29 2.07 -22.17
C LEU A 47 -6.42 0.85 -21.82
N CYS A 48 -6.63 0.24 -20.65
CA CYS A 48 -5.91 -0.96 -20.26
C CYS A 48 -6.54 -2.23 -20.86
N HIS A 49 -5.70 -3.07 -21.44
CA HIS A 49 -6.14 -4.39 -21.93
C HIS A 49 -6.27 -5.37 -20.76
N PRO A 50 -7.23 -6.32 -20.81
CA PRO A 50 -7.30 -7.42 -19.85
C PRO A 50 -6.06 -8.31 -19.96
N LEU A 51 -5.29 -8.45 -18.89
CA LEU A 51 -4.08 -9.27 -18.83
C LEU A 51 -4.24 -10.41 -17.81
N ALA A 52 -3.73 -11.59 -18.16
CA ALA A 52 -3.64 -12.71 -17.23
C ALA A 52 -2.47 -12.50 -16.24
N LEU A 53 -2.82 -12.11 -15.01
CA LEU A 53 -1.84 -11.94 -13.92
C LEU A 53 -1.53 -13.31 -13.30
N THR A 54 -0.26 -13.72 -13.30
CA THR A 54 0.20 -15.00 -12.71
C THR A 54 0.54 -14.86 -11.24
N LYS A 55 1.09 -13.71 -10.85
CA LYS A 55 1.42 -13.41 -9.46
C LYS A 55 1.19 -11.93 -9.17
N VAL A 56 0.54 -11.65 -8.04
CA VAL A 56 0.45 -10.31 -7.45
C VAL A 56 0.94 -10.43 -6.02
N GLU A 57 1.97 -9.68 -5.69
CA GLU A 57 2.56 -9.62 -4.36
C GLU A 57 2.58 -8.17 -3.88
N VAL A 58 2.00 -7.93 -2.71
CA VAL A 58 1.93 -6.60 -2.10
C VAL A 58 2.49 -6.70 -0.70
N HIS A 59 3.41 -5.80 -0.37
CA HIS A 59 3.98 -5.68 0.95
C HIS A 59 3.75 -4.27 1.48
N CYS A 60 3.13 -4.19 2.66
CA CYS A 60 2.92 -2.93 3.38
C CYS A 60 3.77 -2.95 4.64
N SER A 61 4.67 -1.98 4.78
CA SER A 61 5.58 -1.87 5.93
C SER A 61 5.53 -0.47 6.51
N LEU A 62 5.60 -0.38 7.84
CA LEU A 62 5.81 0.88 8.55
C LEU A 62 7.28 1.31 8.38
N VAL A 63 7.52 2.59 8.12
CA VAL A 63 8.86 3.17 7.97
C VAL A 63 8.99 4.35 8.92
N ASP A 64 10.06 4.33 9.72
CA ASP A 64 10.48 5.43 10.57
C ASP A 64 11.66 6.19 9.93
N GLY A 65 11.46 7.48 9.66
CA GLY A 65 12.50 8.35 9.08
C GLY A 65 12.13 8.97 7.73
N GLU A 66 13.08 9.70 7.15
CA GLU A 66 12.95 10.46 5.90
C GLU A 66 12.38 9.59 4.77
N SER A 67 11.08 9.73 4.58
CA SER A 67 10.34 9.15 3.48
C SER A 67 10.06 10.28 2.49
N PRO A 68 10.05 10.06 1.17
CA PRO A 68 9.72 11.11 0.22
C PRO A 68 8.30 11.71 0.42
N ALA A 69 7.46 11.06 1.23
CA ALA A 69 6.14 11.56 1.60
C ALA A 69 6.09 12.39 2.89
N CYS A 70 7.16 12.43 3.72
CA CYS A 70 7.13 13.25 4.94
C CYS A 70 7.36 14.73 4.58
N THR A 71 6.27 15.47 4.42
CA THR A 71 6.27 16.88 4.03
C THR A 71 6.31 17.85 5.21
N ASP A 72 5.90 17.41 6.41
CA ASP A 72 5.67 18.29 7.57
C ASP A 72 6.12 17.62 8.89
N GLU A 73 6.39 18.45 9.90
CA GLU A 73 6.79 18.02 11.26
C GLU A 73 5.80 17.06 11.94
N ASN A 74 4.50 17.16 11.60
CA ASN A 74 3.46 16.27 12.11
C ASN A 74 3.32 14.95 11.32
N HIS A 75 3.94 14.83 10.15
CA HIS A 75 3.87 13.65 9.28
C HIS A 75 5.27 13.06 9.05
N ASN A 76 6.00 12.85 10.15
CA ASN A 76 7.36 12.31 10.21
C ASN A 76 7.45 10.78 10.00
N LYS A 77 6.31 10.07 9.91
CA LYS A 77 6.24 8.62 9.68
C LYS A 77 5.55 8.31 8.37
N ALA A 78 5.83 7.14 7.81
CA ALA A 78 5.18 6.72 6.58
C ALA A 78 4.85 5.23 6.55
N VAL A 79 3.83 4.89 5.76
CA VAL A 79 3.56 3.51 5.33
C VAL A 79 4.09 3.35 3.92
N LYS A 80 5.07 2.45 3.74
CA LYS A 80 5.57 2.06 2.41
C LYS A 80 4.73 0.91 1.89
N VAL A 81 4.25 1.05 0.66
CA VAL A 81 3.54 0.00 -0.07
C VAL A 81 4.36 -0.37 -1.30
N ARG A 82 4.75 -1.64 -1.40
CA ARG A 82 5.49 -2.18 -2.55
C ARG A 82 4.64 -3.24 -3.24
N ALA A 83 4.42 -3.07 -4.54
CA ALA A 83 3.63 -3.98 -5.35
C ALA A 83 4.48 -4.60 -6.49
N ILE A 84 4.38 -5.91 -6.63
CA ILE A 84 5.03 -6.68 -7.69
C ILE A 84 3.95 -7.49 -8.40
N VAL A 85 3.74 -7.17 -9.67
CA VAL A 85 2.82 -7.91 -10.54
C VAL A 85 3.65 -8.62 -11.59
N LYS A 86 3.36 -9.90 -11.80
CA LYS A 86 3.89 -10.71 -12.90
C LYS A 86 2.73 -11.10 -13.82
N THR A 87 2.93 -10.89 -15.10
CA THR A 87 2.05 -11.33 -16.19
C THR A 87 2.69 -12.51 -16.90
N THR A 88 1.90 -13.33 -17.57
CA THR A 88 2.45 -14.32 -18.51
C THR A 88 3.03 -13.58 -19.72
N GLY A 89 4.32 -13.78 -19.99
CA GLY A 89 5.08 -13.18 -21.09
C GLY A 89 6.55 -13.54 -20.97
#